data_AF-A0A1C5Z0M0-F1
#
_entry.id   AF-A0A1C5Z0M0-F1
#
_cell.length_a   1.000
_cell.length_b   1.000
_cell.length_c   1.000
_cell.angle_alpha   90.00
_cell.angle_beta   90.00
_cell.angle_gamma   90.00
#
_symmetry.space_group_name_H-M   'P 1'
#
loop_
_entity.id
_entity.type
_entity.pdbx_description
1 polymer ?
#
loop_
_entity_poly.entity_id
_entity_poly.type
_entity_poly.pdbx_seq_one_letter_code
_entity_poly.pdbx_strand_id
1 'polypeptide(L)'
;MKIKRILAIVCSAAMLACLSACNDSSDDDSKKETTEETTEVVTEADIESDSESAADSDIDADSDSDFDLNSEDPQELILNILQMGFESSFGENMLVDYEEDTQNYVVSIWQDGLAANLANEAAADAWNTMIDTLVSAVGQMTDPIRQIDSTANITLNILSDENQDDVLLTIYNGEVTFNAAE
;
A
#
# COMPACT_ATOMS: atom_id res chain seq x y z
N MET A 1 -23.21 20.19 32.59
CA MET A 1 -21.88 19.52 32.69
C MET A 1 -21.21 19.62 31.32
N LYS A 2 -19.91 19.94 31.26
CA LYS A 2 -19.12 19.91 30.02
C LYS A 2 -18.08 18.80 30.14
N ILE A 3 -18.31 17.66 29.49
CA ILE A 3 -17.35 16.56 29.42
C ILE A 3 -16.39 16.89 28.28
N LYS A 4 -15.10 17.04 28.60
CA LYS A 4 -14.05 17.30 27.61
C LYS A 4 -13.70 15.98 26.92
N ARG A 5 -13.86 15.90 25.60
CA ARG A 5 -13.23 14.83 24.81
C ARG A 5 -11.71 15.08 24.83
N ILE A 6 -10.94 14.09 25.26
CA ILE A 6 -9.49 14.03 25.08
C ILE A 6 -9.24 12.71 24.37
N LEU A 7 -9.08 12.76 23.05
CA LEU A 7 -8.59 11.64 22.26
C LEU A 7 -7.13 11.97 21.93
N ALA A 8 -6.20 11.20 22.49
CA ALA A 8 -4.78 11.32 22.22
C ALA A 8 -4.41 10.31 21.15
N ILE A 9 -4.23 10.78 19.91
CA ILE A 9 -3.70 9.96 18.82
C ILE A 9 -2.19 9.84 19.01
N VAL A 10 -1.71 8.62 19.24
CA VAL A 10 -0.28 8.33 19.38
C VAL A 10 0.30 8.09 18.00
N CYS A 11 0.76 9.16 17.35
CA CYS A 11 1.63 9.01 16.18
C CYS A 11 2.98 8.43 16.64
N SER A 12 3.31 7.23 16.17
CA SER A 12 4.62 6.60 16.37
C SER A 12 5.03 5.82 15.13
N ALA A 13 5.20 6.54 14.03
CA ALA A 13 5.91 6.04 12.86
C ALA A 13 7.40 5.89 13.21
N ALA A 14 7.84 4.65 13.41
CA ALA A 14 9.26 4.35 13.62
C ALA A 14 10.01 4.46 12.29
N MET A 15 11.04 5.31 12.24
CA MET A 15 11.90 5.44 11.06
C MET A 15 12.70 4.14 10.85
N LEU A 16 12.49 3.45 9.73
CA LEU A 16 13.45 2.46 9.23
C LEU A 16 14.58 3.21 8.51
N ALA A 17 15.73 3.33 9.17
CA ALA A 17 16.92 3.94 8.58
C ALA A 17 18.13 2.98 8.64
N CYS A 18 18.58 2.58 7.45
CA CYS A 18 19.94 2.17 7.10
C CYS A 18 20.62 1.07 7.96
N LEU A 19 20.53 -0.18 7.52
CA LEU A 19 21.55 -1.20 7.82
C LEU A 19 22.83 -0.95 7.01
N SER A 20 23.69 -0.06 7.51
CA SER A 20 25.09 0.08 7.07
C SER A 20 26.02 -0.28 8.23
N ALA A 21 26.13 -1.57 8.53
CA ALA A 21 27.02 -2.08 9.56
C ALA A 21 28.44 -2.33 9.02
N CYS A 22 29.33 -1.38 9.32
CA CYS A 22 30.74 -1.54 9.72
C CYS A 22 31.66 -2.54 8.98
N ASN A 23 32.83 -2.05 8.53
CA ASN A 23 34.10 -2.59 9.04
C ASN A 23 35.23 -1.55 9.11
N ASP A 24 35.99 -1.59 10.20
CA ASP A 24 37.07 -0.68 10.61
C ASP A 24 38.08 -1.50 11.44
N SER A 25 39.40 -1.36 11.38
CA SER A 25 40.28 -0.43 10.63
C SER A 25 41.63 -1.11 10.27
N SER A 26 42.57 -0.34 9.71
CA SER A 26 44.04 -0.51 9.74
C SER A 26 44.80 -1.34 8.68
N ASP A 27 45.59 -0.58 7.91
CA ASP A 27 47.03 -0.76 7.57
C ASP A 27 47.56 -2.08 6.93
N ASP A 28 48.06 -2.01 5.68
CA ASP A 28 49.52 -1.93 5.36
C ASP A 28 49.74 -1.65 3.83
N ASP A 29 50.99 -1.44 3.40
CA ASP A 29 51.44 -0.90 2.10
C ASP A 29 51.76 -2.00 1.05
N SER A 30 51.91 -1.60 -0.23
CA SER A 30 52.68 -2.24 -1.34
C SER A 30 51.96 -2.49 -2.68
N LYS A 31 51.89 -1.44 -3.50
CA LYS A 31 52.48 -1.35 -4.85
C LYS A 31 52.30 -2.51 -5.89
N LYS A 32 51.64 -2.18 -7.01
CA LYS A 32 52.13 -2.27 -8.42
C LYS A 32 51.13 -1.61 -9.39
N GLU A 33 51.58 -0.67 -10.25
CA GLU A 33 51.82 -0.81 -11.71
C GLU A 33 50.63 -1.33 -12.55
N THR A 34 50.28 -0.87 -13.76
CA THR A 34 50.56 0.28 -14.67
C THR A 34 49.58 0.09 -15.87
N THR A 35 49.50 1.02 -16.85
CA THR A 35 49.00 0.75 -18.24
C THR A 35 47.46 0.76 -18.38
N GLU A 36 46.79 1.47 -19.31
CA GLU A 36 47.24 2.42 -20.34
C GLU A 36 46.14 3.45 -20.71
N GLU A 37 46.59 4.46 -21.44
CA GLU A 37 45.86 5.50 -22.15
C GLU A 37 44.73 4.99 -23.09
N THR A 38 43.63 5.73 -23.20
CA THR A 38 42.83 5.79 -24.45
C THR A 38 42.21 7.19 -24.59
N THR A 39 42.26 7.68 -25.82
CA THR A 39 42.12 9.08 -26.21
C THR A 39 40.66 9.51 -26.44
N GLU A 40 40.44 10.83 -26.46
CA GLU A 40 39.14 11.48 -26.70
C GLU A 40 38.51 11.12 -28.05
N VAL A 41 37.17 11.08 -28.09
CA VAL A 41 36.38 11.49 -29.27
C VAL A 41 35.26 12.42 -28.81
N VAL A 42 35.38 13.68 -29.20
CA VAL A 42 34.28 14.67 -29.16
C VAL A 42 33.37 14.42 -30.36
N THR A 43 32.06 14.40 -30.13
CA THR A 43 31.05 14.62 -31.18
C THR A 43 30.01 15.61 -30.68
N GLU A 44 30.04 16.80 -31.26
CA GLU A 44 29.01 17.83 -31.06
C GLU A 44 27.73 17.42 -31.80
N ALA A 45 26.58 17.64 -31.17
CA ALA A 45 25.27 17.59 -31.81
C ALA A 45 24.44 18.75 -31.28
N ASP A 46 24.51 19.87 -32.00
CA ASP A 46 23.77 21.09 -31.77
C ASP A 46 22.28 20.86 -32.11
N ILE A 47 21.37 21.13 -31.17
CA ILE A 47 19.93 21.24 -31.44
C ILE A 47 19.34 22.33 -30.54
N GLU A 48 19.39 23.58 -30.97
CA GLU A 48 18.41 24.56 -30.49
C GLU A 48 17.00 24.16 -30.98
N SER A 49 16.06 24.06 -30.04
CA SER A 49 14.64 24.20 -30.34
C SER A 49 13.95 24.88 -29.18
N ASP A 50 13.85 26.20 -29.28
CA ASP A 50 12.83 26.97 -28.58
C ASP A 50 11.45 26.41 -28.96
N SER A 51 10.59 26.19 -27.96
CA SER A 51 9.20 25.78 -28.18
C SER A 51 8.37 26.12 -26.95
N GLU A 52 8.13 27.41 -26.74
CA GLU A 52 7.08 27.86 -25.83
C GLU A 52 5.72 27.29 -26.27
N SER A 53 5.14 26.40 -25.47
CA SER A 53 3.74 25.99 -25.58
C SER A 53 3.13 25.93 -24.19
N ALA A 54 2.31 26.92 -23.88
CA ALA A 54 1.42 26.87 -22.74
C ALA A 54 0.45 25.69 -22.93
N ALA A 55 0.60 24.67 -22.08
CA ALA A 55 -0.49 23.77 -21.73
C ALA A 55 -0.82 24.10 -20.28
N ASP A 56 -1.80 24.98 -20.12
CA ASP A 56 -2.43 25.29 -18.84
C ASP A 56 -3.25 24.05 -18.45
N SER A 57 -2.55 23.04 -17.92
CA SER A 57 -3.20 21.99 -17.16
C SER A 57 -3.40 22.54 -15.76
N ASP A 58 -4.49 23.30 -15.60
CA ASP A 58 -5.27 23.27 -14.37
C ASP A 58 -5.58 21.79 -14.09
N ILE A 59 -4.67 21.15 -13.36
CA ILE A 59 -5.00 20.01 -12.55
C ILE A 59 -5.88 20.61 -11.46
N ASP A 60 -7.19 20.55 -11.70
CA ASP A 60 -8.20 20.60 -10.67
C ASP A 60 -7.90 19.41 -9.74
N ALA A 61 -7.02 19.66 -8.76
CA ALA A 61 -6.66 18.73 -7.69
C ALA A 61 -7.78 18.63 -6.63
N ASP A 62 -9.02 18.84 -7.05
CA ASP A 62 -10.22 18.48 -6.30
C ASP A 62 -10.52 17.00 -6.58
N SER A 63 -9.59 16.14 -6.14
CA SER A 63 -9.98 14.79 -5.72
C SER A 63 -10.64 14.88 -4.34
N ASP A 64 -11.71 15.68 -4.28
CA ASP A 64 -12.69 15.69 -3.21
C ASP A 64 -13.43 14.34 -3.29
N SER A 65 -12.80 13.30 -2.73
CA SER A 65 -13.48 12.05 -2.50
C SER A 65 -14.55 12.28 -1.44
N ASP A 66 -15.82 12.32 -1.89
CA ASP A 66 -17.04 12.66 -1.15
C ASP A 66 -17.40 11.63 -0.05
N PHE A 67 -16.44 11.25 0.79
CA PHE A 67 -16.63 10.32 1.90
C PHE A 67 -17.37 10.98 3.06
N ASP A 68 -18.70 10.85 3.06
CA ASP A 68 -19.50 11.35 4.18
C ASP A 68 -19.38 10.45 5.42
N LEU A 69 -18.47 10.84 6.32
CA LEU A 69 -18.35 10.30 7.68
C LEU A 69 -19.49 10.72 8.63
N ASN A 70 -20.47 11.49 8.14
CA ASN A 70 -21.64 11.91 8.90
C ASN A 70 -22.93 11.25 8.39
N SER A 71 -22.85 10.28 7.47
CA SER A 71 -24.02 9.55 6.99
C SER A 71 -24.82 8.96 8.16
N GLU A 72 -26.15 9.11 8.09
CA GLU A 72 -27.08 8.50 9.03
C GLU A 72 -27.33 7.01 8.70
N ASP A 73 -26.85 6.51 7.56
CA ASP A 73 -26.87 5.10 7.19
C ASP A 73 -25.61 4.38 7.73
N PRO A 74 -25.75 3.40 8.65
CA PRO A 74 -24.63 2.61 9.16
C PRO A 74 -23.82 1.91 8.07
N GLN A 75 -24.46 1.44 6.99
CA GLN A 75 -23.80 0.69 5.92
C GLN A 75 -22.91 1.61 5.08
N GLU A 76 -23.44 2.75 4.64
CA GLU A 76 -22.69 3.76 3.88
C GLU A 76 -21.52 4.31 4.72
N LEU A 77 -21.74 4.58 6.01
CA LEU A 77 -20.68 4.99 6.93
C LEU A 77 -19.56 3.95 7.04
N ILE A 78 -19.87 2.65 7.11
CA ILE A 78 -18.87 1.58 7.18
C ILE A 78 -18.11 1.46 5.84
N LEU A 79 -18.81 1.53 4.70
CA LEU A 79 -18.18 1.53 3.37
C LEU A 79 -17.18 2.69 3.23
N ASN A 80 -17.58 3.91 3.62
CA ASN A 80 -16.71 5.09 3.60
C ASN A 80 -15.47 4.91 4.51
N ILE A 81 -15.65 4.38 5.73
CA ILE A 81 -14.55 4.09 6.66
C ILE A 81 -13.55 3.09 6.06
N LEU A 82 -14.04 2.02 5.43
CA LEU A 82 -13.21 0.99 4.82
C LEU A 82 -12.48 1.51 3.58
N GLN A 83 -13.16 2.23 2.69
CA GLN A 83 -12.56 2.82 1.49
C GLN A 83 -11.39 3.73 1.87
N MET A 84 -11.61 4.76 2.71
CA MET A 84 -10.52 5.65 3.16
C MET A 84 -9.41 4.93 3.93
N GLY A 85 -9.76 3.90 4.70
CA GLY A 85 -8.82 3.11 5.51
C GLY A 85 -7.76 2.40 4.67
N PHE A 86 -8.11 2.01 3.44
CA PHE A 86 -7.21 1.29 2.52
C PHE A 86 -6.74 2.14 1.32
N GLU A 87 -7.52 3.12 0.86
CA GLU A 87 -7.20 3.99 -0.29
C GLU A 87 -5.86 4.72 -0.13
N SER A 88 -5.53 5.16 1.10
CA SER A 88 -4.24 5.79 1.40
C SER A 88 -3.01 4.90 1.15
N SER A 89 -3.21 3.58 1.03
CA SER A 89 -2.16 2.58 0.80
C SER A 89 -2.21 1.95 -0.59
N PHE A 90 -3.40 1.83 -1.19
CA PHE A 90 -3.62 1.10 -2.44
C PHE A 90 -4.13 1.95 -3.61
N GLY A 91 -4.55 3.19 -3.36
CA GLY A 91 -5.05 4.12 -4.37
C GLY A 91 -6.32 3.60 -5.06
N GLU A 92 -6.38 3.74 -6.38
CA GLU A 92 -7.50 3.28 -7.22
C GLU A 92 -7.56 1.75 -7.39
N ASN A 93 -6.51 1.02 -7.00
CA ASN A 93 -6.42 -0.44 -7.18
C ASN A 93 -7.13 -1.23 -6.07
N MET A 94 -8.34 -0.79 -5.73
CA MET A 94 -9.20 -1.45 -4.76
C MET A 94 -10.69 -1.17 -5.01
N LEU A 95 -11.53 -2.01 -4.44
CA LEU A 95 -12.98 -1.93 -4.43
C LEU A 95 -13.49 -2.27 -3.03
N VAL A 96 -14.54 -1.59 -2.55
CA VAL A 96 -15.22 -1.95 -1.30
C VAL A 96 -16.71 -2.13 -1.57
N ASP A 97 -17.18 -3.37 -1.41
CA ASP A 97 -18.57 -3.78 -1.59
C ASP A 97 -19.22 -4.23 -0.26
N TYR A 98 -20.55 -4.36 -0.27
CA TYR A 98 -21.30 -5.03 0.78
C TYR A 98 -22.15 -6.18 0.20
N GLU A 99 -21.94 -7.38 0.71
CA GLU A 99 -22.72 -8.57 0.39
C GLU A 99 -23.92 -8.68 1.36
N GLU A 100 -25.14 -8.38 0.89
CA GLU A 100 -26.35 -8.43 1.73
C GLU A 100 -26.65 -9.83 2.29
N ASP A 101 -26.40 -10.89 1.50
CA ASP A 101 -26.71 -12.29 1.86
C ASP A 101 -25.86 -12.81 3.03
N THR A 102 -24.64 -12.28 3.20
CA THR A 102 -23.64 -12.70 4.20
C THR A 102 -23.39 -11.63 5.27
N GLN A 103 -23.97 -10.44 5.13
CA GLN A 103 -23.72 -9.26 5.98
C GLN A 103 -22.22 -8.93 6.09
N ASN A 104 -21.55 -8.93 4.94
CA ASN A 104 -20.11 -8.94 4.82
C ASN A 104 -19.64 -7.76 3.97
N TYR A 105 -18.76 -6.93 4.53
CA TYR A 105 -18.08 -5.87 3.81
C TYR A 105 -16.82 -6.46 3.18
N VAL A 106 -16.70 -6.40 1.86
CA VAL A 106 -15.62 -7.02 1.10
C VAL A 106 -14.72 -5.93 0.54
N VAL A 107 -13.48 -5.88 1.04
CA VAL A 107 -12.40 -5.05 0.51
C VAL A 107 -11.57 -5.90 -0.44
N SER A 108 -11.65 -5.61 -1.72
CA SER A 108 -10.90 -6.31 -2.78
C SER A 108 -9.78 -5.41 -3.27
N ILE A 109 -8.53 -5.90 -3.23
CA ILE A 109 -7.32 -5.13 -3.60
C ILE A 109 -6.51 -5.92 -4.63
N TRP A 110 -5.96 -5.24 -5.64
CA TRP A 110 -4.97 -5.79 -6.58
C TRP A 110 -3.75 -4.86 -6.65
N GLN A 111 -2.60 -5.33 -7.11
CA GLN A 111 -1.41 -4.50 -7.35
C GLN A 111 -0.56 -5.09 -8.48
N ASP A 112 0.00 -4.24 -9.34
CA ASP A 112 0.77 -4.66 -10.51
C ASP A 112 1.96 -5.57 -10.15
N GLY A 113 2.05 -6.73 -10.81
CA GLY A 113 3.10 -7.72 -10.65
C GLY A 113 3.01 -8.55 -9.37
N LEU A 114 1.92 -8.47 -8.60
CA LEU A 114 1.77 -9.21 -7.35
C LEU A 114 1.66 -10.73 -7.59
N ALA A 115 0.85 -11.15 -8.56
CA ALA A 115 0.70 -12.56 -8.93
C ALA A 115 2.03 -13.15 -9.44
N ALA A 116 2.77 -12.39 -10.25
CA ALA A 116 4.09 -12.79 -10.76
C ALA A 116 5.14 -12.92 -9.62
N ASN A 117 5.08 -12.07 -8.60
CA ASN A 117 5.96 -12.18 -7.43
C ASN A 117 5.57 -13.32 -6.49
N LEU A 118 4.29 -13.73 -6.44
CA LEU A 118 3.85 -14.85 -5.60
C LEU A 118 4.55 -16.18 -5.97
N ALA A 119 4.84 -16.37 -7.27
CA ALA A 119 5.56 -17.54 -7.77
C ALA A 119 7.09 -17.51 -7.49
N ASN A 120 7.61 -16.45 -6.88
CA ASN A 120 9.04 -16.27 -6.59
C ASN A 120 9.35 -16.60 -5.12
N GLU A 121 10.04 -17.71 -4.87
CA GLU A 121 10.46 -18.13 -3.51
C GLU A 121 11.20 -17.03 -2.74
N ALA A 122 11.94 -16.14 -3.43
CA ALA A 122 12.66 -15.04 -2.79
C ALA A 122 11.75 -13.90 -2.28
N ALA A 123 10.47 -13.89 -2.66
CA ALA A 123 9.47 -12.91 -2.21
C ALA A 123 8.60 -13.41 -1.03
N ALA A 124 8.74 -14.68 -0.61
CA ALA A 124 7.90 -15.29 0.42
C ALA A 124 7.90 -14.54 1.77
N ASP A 125 9.06 -14.05 2.22
CA ASP A 125 9.15 -13.25 3.46
C ASP A 125 8.40 -11.91 3.35
N ALA A 126 8.42 -11.29 2.16
CA ALA A 126 7.71 -10.04 1.90
C ALA A 126 6.19 -10.27 1.83
N TRP A 127 5.76 -11.36 1.19
CA TRP A 127 4.36 -11.79 1.16
C TRP A 127 3.81 -12.03 2.58
N ASN A 128 4.51 -12.81 3.40
CA ASN A 128 4.11 -13.06 4.78
C ASN A 128 4.07 -11.77 5.63
N THR A 129 5.04 -10.85 5.43
CA THR A 129 5.03 -9.53 6.09
C THR A 129 3.80 -8.70 5.67
N MET A 130 3.38 -8.78 4.41
CA MET A 130 2.16 -8.13 3.93
C MET A 130 0.91 -8.75 4.57
N ILE A 131 0.83 -10.10 4.64
CA ILE A 131 -0.26 -10.81 5.33
C ILE A 131 -0.39 -10.32 6.78
N ASP A 132 0.69 -10.34 7.57
CA ASP A 132 0.68 -9.90 8.97
C ASP A 132 0.19 -8.46 9.12
N THR A 133 0.59 -7.58 8.19
CA THR A 133 0.16 -6.17 8.16
C THR A 133 -1.34 -6.05 7.89
N LEU A 134 -1.86 -6.77 6.88
CA LEU A 134 -3.27 -6.75 6.50
C LEU A 134 -4.16 -7.40 7.56
N VAL A 135 -3.75 -8.52 8.14
CA VAL A 135 -4.38 -9.20 9.29
C VAL A 135 -4.54 -8.22 10.45
N SER A 136 -3.45 -7.51 10.79
CA SER A 136 -3.46 -6.50 11.85
C SER A 136 -4.38 -5.31 11.54
N ALA A 137 -4.40 -4.84 10.29
CA ALA A 137 -5.26 -3.74 9.87
C ALA A 137 -6.76 -4.11 9.94
N VAL A 138 -7.17 -5.25 9.37
CA VAL A 138 -8.56 -5.74 9.41
C VAL A 138 -9.00 -6.01 10.86
N GLY A 139 -8.14 -6.63 11.67
CA GLY A 139 -8.42 -6.87 13.08
C GLY A 139 -8.63 -5.57 13.88
N GLN A 140 -7.82 -4.54 13.62
CA GLN A 140 -7.98 -3.21 14.26
C GLN A 140 -9.27 -2.48 13.83
N MET A 141 -9.77 -2.71 12.62
CA MET A 141 -11.01 -2.09 12.11
C MET A 141 -12.29 -2.84 12.48
N THR A 142 -12.21 -4.16 12.74
CA THR A 142 -13.37 -5.02 13.02
C THR A 142 -14.16 -4.57 14.25
N ASP A 143 -13.51 -4.33 15.39
CA ASP A 143 -14.20 -3.92 16.63
C ASP A 143 -14.81 -2.49 16.57
N PRO A 144 -14.17 -1.47 15.97
CA PRO A 144 -14.80 -0.19 15.67
C PRO A 144 -16.03 -0.30 14.76
N ILE A 145 -15.94 -1.06 13.67
CA ILE A 145 -17.06 -1.26 12.73
C ILE A 145 -18.22 -1.99 13.42
N ARG A 146 -17.94 -2.97 14.28
CA ARG A 146 -18.95 -3.66 15.08
C ARG A 146 -19.63 -2.83 16.18
N GLN A 147 -19.14 -1.62 16.46
CA GLN A 147 -19.86 -0.64 17.29
C GLN A 147 -20.88 0.17 16.48
N ILE A 148 -20.76 0.19 15.15
CA ILE A 148 -21.69 0.83 14.21
C ILE A 148 -22.77 -0.20 13.81
N ASP A 149 -22.36 -1.38 13.33
CA ASP A 149 -23.23 -2.53 13.05
C ASP A 149 -22.69 -3.79 13.73
N SER A 150 -23.40 -4.26 14.76
CA SER A 150 -22.99 -5.43 15.55
C SER A 150 -23.00 -6.77 14.80
N THR A 151 -23.56 -6.81 13.59
CA THR A 151 -23.57 -8.00 12.72
C THR A 151 -22.50 -7.97 11.62
N ALA A 152 -21.82 -6.83 11.43
CA ALA A 152 -20.82 -6.64 10.39
C ALA A 152 -19.67 -7.66 10.47
N ASN A 153 -19.31 -8.18 9.29
CA ASN A 153 -18.08 -8.93 9.04
C ASN A 153 -17.25 -8.20 8.00
N ILE A 154 -15.93 -8.34 8.08
CA ILE A 154 -15.01 -7.72 7.12
C ILE A 154 -14.21 -8.84 6.46
N THR A 155 -14.26 -8.89 5.14
CA THR A 155 -13.38 -9.72 4.32
C THR A 155 -12.42 -8.81 3.57
N LEU A 156 -11.13 -9.12 3.60
CA LEU A 156 -10.15 -8.52 2.70
C LEU A 156 -9.63 -9.59 1.75
N ASN A 157 -9.79 -9.35 0.45
CA ASN A 157 -9.26 -10.18 -0.61
C ASN A 157 -8.09 -9.47 -1.28
N ILE A 158 -6.99 -10.20 -1.47
CA ILE A 158 -5.97 -9.85 -2.47
C ILE A 158 -6.30 -10.64 -3.73
N LEU A 159 -6.48 -9.92 -4.84
CA LEU A 159 -6.81 -10.48 -6.15
C LEU A 159 -5.56 -10.50 -7.04
N SER A 160 -5.56 -11.40 -8.03
CA SER A 160 -4.53 -11.43 -9.06
C SER A 160 -4.67 -10.22 -9.99
N ASP A 161 -3.56 -9.54 -10.25
CA ASP A 161 -3.47 -8.46 -11.24
C ASP A 161 -3.59 -8.96 -12.69
N GLU A 162 -3.33 -10.25 -12.93
CA GLU A 162 -3.55 -10.89 -14.23
C GLU A 162 -5.03 -11.27 -14.47
N ASN A 163 -5.80 -11.52 -13.40
CA ASN A 163 -7.22 -11.86 -13.45
C ASN A 163 -7.90 -11.61 -12.09
N GLN A 164 -8.72 -10.57 -11.98
CA GLN A 164 -9.35 -10.18 -10.71
C GLN A 164 -10.41 -11.17 -10.19
N ASP A 165 -10.86 -12.14 -11.00
CA ASP A 165 -11.68 -13.26 -10.52
C ASP A 165 -10.86 -14.26 -9.65
N ASP A 166 -9.53 -14.28 -9.79
CA ASP A 166 -8.64 -15.19 -9.06
C ASP A 166 -8.14 -14.55 -7.75
N VAL A 167 -8.64 -15.06 -6.62
CA VAL A 167 -8.20 -14.65 -5.28
C VAL A 167 -6.85 -15.29 -4.93
N LEU A 168 -5.92 -14.49 -4.39
CA LEU A 168 -4.60 -14.91 -3.91
C LEU A 168 -4.51 -14.99 -2.37
N LEU A 169 -5.29 -14.18 -1.66
CA LEU A 169 -5.38 -14.17 -0.19
C LEU A 169 -6.80 -13.80 0.23
N THR A 170 -7.33 -14.45 1.26
CA THR A 170 -8.56 -14.01 1.95
C THR A 170 -8.31 -13.92 3.45
N ILE A 171 -8.50 -12.72 4.01
CA ILE A 171 -8.51 -12.45 5.45
C ILE A 171 -9.96 -12.15 5.87
N TYR A 172 -10.50 -12.94 6.79
CA TYR A 172 -11.84 -12.77 7.33
C TYR A 172 -11.77 -12.34 8.80
N ASN A 173 -12.30 -11.15 9.14
CA ASN A 173 -12.30 -10.57 10.49
C ASN A 173 -10.92 -10.58 11.19
N GLY A 174 -9.83 -10.46 10.44
CA GLY A 174 -8.46 -10.50 10.96
C GLY A 174 -7.85 -11.91 11.08
N GLU A 175 -8.43 -12.93 10.45
CA GLU A 175 -7.85 -14.28 10.35
C GLU A 175 -7.66 -14.68 8.88
N VAL A 176 -6.50 -15.25 8.52
CA VAL A 176 -6.28 -15.79 7.17
C VAL A 176 -7.14 -17.05 6.99
N THR A 177 -7.92 -17.09 5.93
CA THR A 177 -8.80 -18.22 5.57
C THR A 177 -8.43 -18.88 4.25
N PHE A 178 -7.69 -18.17 3.39
CA PHE A 178 -7.10 -18.68 2.16
C PHE A 178 -5.79 -17.94 1.86
N ASN A 179 -4.78 -18.67 1.38
CA ASN A 179 -3.49 -18.14 0.92
C ASN A 179 -3.01 -19.02 -0.25
N ALA A 180 -2.78 -18.44 -1.42
CA ALA A 180 -2.36 -19.16 -2.63
C ALA A 180 -0.88 -19.57 -2.64
N ALA A 181 -0.08 -19.12 -1.66
CA ALA A 181 1.33 -19.47 -1.50
C ALA A 181 1.60 -20.66 -0.55
N GLU A 182 0.55 -21.31 -0.01
CA GLU A 182 0.64 -22.43 0.97
C GLU A 182 0.30 -23.81 0.38
#